data_AF-A0A9X7VX52-F1
#
_entry.id   AF-A0A9X7VX52-F1
#
_cell.length_a   1.000
_cell.length_b   1.000
_cell.length_c   1.000
_cell.angle_alpha   90.00
_cell.angle_beta   90.00
_cell.angle_gamma   90.00
#
_symmetry.space_group_name_H-M   'P 1'
#
loop_
_entity.id
_entity.type
_entity.pdbx_description
1 polymer ?
#
loop_
_entity_poly.entity_id
_entity_poly.type
_entity_poly.pdbx_seq_one_letter_code
_entity_poly.pdbx_strand_id
1 'polypeptide(L)'
;MPELIFDQCKIPRHNLLGEEGQGFAIAKRALQSDRFGMSAQALGIAEAAYDLAGNYVQTRVKFGHALSSHESIQIKPAEMPVKLETSRFLVC
;
A
#
# COMPACT_ATOMS: atom_id res chain seq x y z
N MET A 1 3.92 -13.47 -11.22
CA MET A 1 3.05 -13.08 -12.34
C MET A 1 3.57 -13.82 -13.57
N PRO A 2 2.76 -14.64 -14.26
CA PRO A 2 3.23 -15.34 -15.44
C PRO A 2 3.56 -14.34 -16.56
N GLU A 3 4.54 -14.70 -17.39
CA GLU A 3 4.90 -13.91 -18.57
C GLU A 3 3.79 -13.98 -19.62
N LEU A 4 3.49 -12.85 -20.24
CA LEU A 4 2.54 -12.77 -21.37
C LEU A 4 3.33 -12.66 -22.67
N ILE A 5 3.21 -13.68 -23.54
CA ILE A 5 3.86 -13.72 -24.85
C ILE A 5 2.82 -13.38 -25.93
N PHE A 6 3.12 -12.37 -26.74
CA PHE A 6 2.29 -11.98 -27.87
C PHE A 6 3.02 -12.32 -29.17
N ASP A 7 2.81 -13.54 -29.68
CA ASP A 7 3.32 -13.99 -30.99
C ASP A 7 2.18 -14.16 -31.98
N GLN A 8 2.27 -13.49 -33.14
CA GLN A 8 1.25 -13.48 -34.21
C GLN A 8 -0.20 -13.30 -33.72
N CYS A 9 -0.41 -12.58 -32.63
CA CYS A 9 -1.72 -12.35 -32.03
C CYS A 9 -2.55 -11.40 -32.90
N LYS A 10 -3.62 -11.92 -33.53
CA LYS A 10 -4.56 -11.10 -34.33
C LYS A 10 -5.58 -10.45 -33.42
N ILE A 11 -5.62 -9.12 -33.40
CA ILE A 11 -6.58 -8.33 -32.60
C ILE A 11 -7.62 -7.66 -33.51
N PRO A 12 -8.93 -7.86 -33.29
CA PRO A 12 -9.96 -7.16 -34.04
C PRO A 12 -9.91 -5.64 -33.83
N ARG A 13 -10.22 -4.86 -34.87
CA ARG A 13 -10.20 -3.39 -34.80
C ARG A 13 -11.13 -2.82 -33.71
N HIS A 14 -12.22 -3.51 -33.38
CA HIS A 14 -13.16 -3.06 -32.35
C HIS A 14 -12.63 -3.21 -30.91
N ASN A 15 -11.50 -3.91 -30.71
CA ASN A 15 -10.82 -4.00 -29.42
C ASN A 15 -9.86 -2.83 -29.17
N LEU A 16 -9.72 -1.89 -30.11
CA LEU A 16 -8.94 -0.68 -29.90
C LEU A 16 -9.56 0.14 -28.76
N LEU A 17 -8.78 0.38 -27.72
CA LEU A 17 -9.19 1.24 -26.61
C LEU A 17 -8.88 2.70 -26.97
N GLY A 18 -9.93 3.50 -27.16
CA GLY A 18 -9.80 4.89 -27.63
C GLY A 18 -9.42 4.97 -29.11
N GLU A 19 -8.63 5.99 -29.47
CA GLU A 19 -8.15 6.21 -30.84
C GLU A 19 -6.68 5.81 -31.01
N GLU A 20 -6.27 5.60 -32.27
CA GLU A 20 -4.89 5.29 -32.61
C GLU A 20 -3.95 6.41 -32.13
N GLY A 21 -2.86 6.02 -31.46
CA GLY A 21 -1.90 6.96 -30.85
C GLY A 21 -2.24 7.42 -29.42
N GLN A 22 -3.42 7.11 -28.88
CA GLN A 22 -3.82 7.55 -27.53
C GLN A 22 -3.33 6.64 -26.38
N GLY A 23 -2.64 5.53 -26.69
CA GLY A 23 -2.26 4.51 -25.70
C GLY A 23 -1.51 5.05 -24.48
N PHE A 24 -0.58 5.98 -24.67
CA PHE A 24 0.19 6.58 -23.56
C PHE A 24 -0.70 7.40 -22.61
N ALA A 25 -1.62 8.19 -23.15
CA ALA A 25 -2.52 9.02 -22.34
C ALA A 25 -3.50 8.13 -21.53
N ILE A 26 -4.02 7.07 -22.15
CA ILE A 26 -4.90 6.09 -21.50
C ILE A 26 -4.15 5.38 -20.38
N ALA A 27 -2.95 4.86 -20.66
CA ALA A 27 -2.12 4.18 -19.67
C ALA A 27 -1.76 5.09 -18.49
N LYS A 28 -1.40 6.36 -18.75
CA LYS A 28 -1.10 7.34 -17.70
C LYS A 28 -2.31 7.59 -16.80
N ARG A 29 -3.50 7.76 -17.39
CA ARG A 29 -4.73 7.97 -16.62
C ARG A 29 -5.06 6.75 -15.74
N ALA A 30 -4.96 5.54 -16.29
CA ALA A 30 -5.17 4.30 -15.53
C ALA A 30 -4.18 4.17 -14.35
N LEU A 31 -2.90 4.50 -14.59
CA LEU A 31 -1.87 4.48 -13.55
C LEU A 31 -2.12 5.52 -12.45
N GLN A 32 -2.66 6.69 -12.78
CA GLN A 32 -3.01 7.72 -11.79
C GLN A 32 -4.16 7.26 -10.89
N SER A 33 -5.21 6.64 -11.45
CA SER A 33 -6.30 6.08 -10.65
C SER A 33 -5.83 4.93 -9.75
N ASP A 34 -4.95 4.06 -10.26
CA ASP A 34 -4.44 2.93 -9.50
C ASP A 34 -3.62 3.37 -8.26
N ARG A 35 -2.79 4.43 -8.39
CA ARG A 35 -2.03 4.97 -7.26
C ARG A 35 -2.89 5.38 -6.07
N PHE A 36 -4.05 5.97 -6.33
CA PHE A 36 -4.96 6.36 -5.26
C PHE A 36 -5.48 5.13 -4.52
N GLY A 37 -5.95 4.11 -5.27
CA GLY A 37 -6.43 2.85 -4.70
C GLY A 37 -5.36 2.12 -3.89
N MET A 38 -4.13 2.07 -4.40
CA MET A 38 -2.99 1.48 -3.67
C MET A 38 -2.63 2.24 -2.39
N SER A 39 -2.70 3.58 -2.42
CA SER A 39 -2.40 4.39 -1.24
C SER A 39 -3.46 4.20 -0.14
N ALA A 40 -4.73 4.14 -0.52
CA ALA A 40 -5.82 3.83 0.42
C ALA A 40 -5.70 2.42 1.02
N GLN A 41 -5.35 1.41 0.20
CA GLN A 41 -5.10 0.06 0.68
C GLN A 41 -3.92 0.01 1.66
N ALA A 42 -2.81 0.68 1.33
CA ALA A 42 -1.63 0.74 2.19
C ALA A 42 -1.94 1.40 3.54
N LEU A 43 -2.78 2.46 3.55
CA LEU A 43 -3.23 3.10 4.79
C LEU A 43 -3.99 2.12 5.68
N GLY A 44 -4.97 1.38 5.14
CA GLY A 44 -5.72 0.38 5.91
C GLY A 44 -4.84 -0.76 6.45
N ILE A 45 -3.85 -1.20 5.67
CA ILE A 45 -2.87 -2.20 6.13
C ILE A 45 -2.03 -1.63 7.29
N ALA A 46 -1.60 -0.38 7.19
CA ALA A 46 -0.79 0.26 8.20
C ALA A 46 -1.56 0.48 9.52
N GLU A 47 -2.85 0.80 9.45
CA GLU A 47 -3.73 0.88 10.62
C GLU A 47 -3.83 -0.47 11.34
N ALA A 48 -4.15 -1.54 10.59
CA ALA A 48 -4.23 -2.89 11.16
C ALA A 48 -2.87 -3.32 11.77
N ALA A 49 -1.76 -2.98 11.12
CA ALA A 49 -0.43 -3.27 11.65
C ALA A 49 -0.13 -2.50 12.94
N TYR A 50 -0.59 -1.25 13.07
CA TYR A 50 -0.43 -0.45 14.29
C TYR A 50 -1.21 -1.07 15.46
N ASP A 51 -2.45 -1.46 15.25
CA ASP A 51 -3.26 -2.11 16.30
C ASP A 51 -2.65 -3.43 16.76
N LEU A 52 -2.21 -4.27 15.82
CA LEU A 52 -1.55 -5.54 16.11
C LEU A 52 -0.24 -5.33 16.86
N ALA A 53 0.58 -4.37 16.42
CA ALA A 53 1.85 -4.05 17.07
C ALA A 53 1.63 -3.54 18.50
N GLY A 54 0.69 -2.62 18.70
CA GLY A 54 0.33 -2.06 20.02
C GLY A 54 -0.09 -3.15 21.01
N ASN A 55 -0.94 -4.08 20.59
CA ASN A 55 -1.35 -5.21 21.42
C ASN A 55 -0.19 -6.18 21.71
N TYR A 56 0.65 -6.45 20.71
CA TYR A 56 1.75 -7.41 20.87
C TYR A 56 2.84 -6.91 21.82
N VAL A 57 3.20 -5.63 21.77
CA VAL A 57 4.25 -5.09 22.67
C VAL A 57 3.82 -5.08 24.14
N GLN A 58 2.52 -5.00 24.42
CA GLN A 58 1.99 -5.06 25.78
C GLN A 58 1.94 -6.49 26.33
N THR A 59 1.63 -7.47 25.47
CA THR A 59 1.40 -8.87 25.90
C THR A 59 2.67 -9.72 25.89
N ARG A 60 3.65 -9.38 25.06
CA ARG A 60 4.88 -10.16 24.93
C ARG A 60 5.88 -9.83 26.04
N VAL A 61 6.31 -10.84 26.79
CA VAL A 61 7.34 -10.71 27.84
C VAL A 61 8.68 -11.26 27.34
N LYS A 62 9.74 -10.46 27.48
CA LYS A 62 11.15 -10.83 27.26
C LYS A 62 12.06 -10.05 28.21
N PHE A 63 13.19 -10.66 28.59
CA PHE A 63 14.13 -10.06 29.55
C PHE A 63 13.45 -9.65 30.87
N GLY A 64 12.52 -10.48 31.34
CA GLY A 64 11.80 -10.30 32.60
C GLY A 64 10.64 -9.30 32.57
N HIS A 65 10.41 -8.57 31.47
CA HIS A 65 9.41 -7.51 31.40
C HIS A 65 8.64 -7.53 30.06
N ALA A 66 7.51 -6.84 29.98
CA ALA A 66 6.80 -6.63 28.73
C ALA A 66 7.68 -5.89 27.71
N LEU A 67 7.54 -6.17 26.42
CA LEU A 67 8.31 -5.47 25.38
C LEU A 67 8.09 -3.95 25.42
N SER A 68 6.91 -3.50 25.83
CA SER A 68 6.57 -2.09 26.01
C SER A 68 7.44 -1.36 27.05
N SER A 69 8.12 -2.05 27.98
CA SER A 69 9.00 -1.41 28.96
C SER A 69 10.41 -1.12 28.42
N HIS A 70 10.75 -1.60 27.23
CA HIS A 70 12.07 -1.40 26.62
C HIS A 70 12.06 -0.16 25.72
N GLU A 71 12.86 0.85 26.05
CA GLU A 71 12.92 2.13 25.33
C GLU A 71 13.13 1.95 23.82
N SER A 72 14.02 1.05 23.41
CA SER A 72 14.30 0.74 22.00
C SER A 72 13.09 0.22 21.24
N ILE A 73 12.13 -0.40 21.92
CA ILE A 73 10.87 -0.87 21.33
C ILE A 73 9.85 0.26 21.24
N GLN A 74 9.83 1.20 22.19
CA GLN A 74 8.84 2.29 22.27
C GLN A 74 8.91 3.28 21.09
N ILE A 75 10.10 3.46 20.51
CA ILE A 75 10.32 4.40 19.39
C ILE A 75 9.38 4.08 18.21
N LYS A 76 9.27 2.81 17.82
CA LYS A 76 8.48 2.43 16.64
C LYS A 76 6.98 2.71 16.82
N PRO A 77 6.30 2.22 17.89
CA PRO A 77 4.90 2.55 18.16
C PRO A 77 4.65 4.05 18.34
N ALA A 78 5.61 4.83 18.84
CA ALA A 78 5.44 6.27 18.98
C ALA A 78 5.40 7.02 17.64
N GLU A 79 6.16 6.59 16.63
CA GLU A 79 6.19 7.22 15.31
C GLU A 79 5.04 6.81 14.39
N MET A 80 4.56 5.57 14.53
CA MET A 80 3.50 5.01 13.68
C MET A 80 2.22 5.86 13.60
N PRO A 81 1.63 6.36 14.71
CA PRO A 81 0.39 7.13 14.64
C PRO A 81 0.58 8.46 13.92
N VAL A 82 1.74 9.11 14.06
CA VAL A 82 2.06 10.35 13.33
C VAL A 82 2.12 10.08 11.83
N LYS A 83 2.77 8.99 11.41
CA LYS A 83 2.86 8.58 10.00
C LYS A 83 1.50 8.19 9.43
N LEU A 84 0.67 7.49 10.20
CA LEU A 84 -0.69 7.14 9.82
C LEU A 84 -1.55 8.37 9.59
N GLU A 85 -1.55 9.30 10.54
CA GLU A 85 -2.38 10.50 10.44
C GLU A 85 -1.91 11.42 9.31
N THR A 86 -0.59 11.56 9.14
CA THR A 86 -0.03 12.27 7.98
C THR A 86 -0.46 11.61 6.67
N SER A 87 -0.42 10.27 6.60
CA SER A 87 -0.82 9.53 5.40
C SER A 87 -2.31 9.70 5.12
N ARG A 88 -3.16 9.75 6.15
CA ARG A 88 -4.60 10.01 6.02
C ARG A 88 -4.86 11.37 5.38
N PHE A 89 -4.13 12.42 5.78
CA PHE A 89 -4.26 13.75 5.18
C PHE A 89 -3.72 13.86 3.74
N LEU A 90 -2.84 12.96 3.32
CA LEU A 90 -2.29 12.95 1.96
C LEU A 90 -3.10 12.10 0.99
N VAL A 91 -3.83 11.10 1.50
CA VAL A 91 -4.62 10.16 0.70
C VAL A 91 -6.08 10.62 0.55
N CYS A 92 -6.64 11.36 1.51
CA CYS A 92 -7.96 11.99 1.41
C CYS A 92 -7.90 13.30 0.61
#